data_AF-A0ABD5GQ44-F1
#
_entry.id   AF-A0ABD5GQ44-F1
#
_cell.length_a   1.000
_cell.length_b   1.000
_cell.length_c   1.000
_cell.angle_alpha   90.00
_cell.angle_beta   90.00
_cell.angle_gamma   90.00
#
_symmetry.space_group_name_H-M   'P 1'
#
loop_
_entity.id
_entity.type
_entity.pdbx_description
1 polymer ?
#
loop_
_entity_poly.entity_id
_entity_poly.type
_entity_poly.pdbx_seq_one_letter_code
_entity_poly.pdbx_strand_id
1 'polypeptide(L)'
;MEEQSKVSSKENIFSYFPRFEETDEGKHAIKENQSEFRKSKTGRVLSIILIVISLLFLLLSRQFIWGVILFACGVLGFLSQKNREQKANINYYKSVTSYTMDIANFLIEKKFVGSKGIASHDFGFIYNNDFCAYFSILNGNLIIYSKEDIKEVQKERVLIGTTTTSVSSGKTRNTVGTTIGLNPMGTRKINFTTNANSVSNYEWHLDIFSNFMDYPRVSMVFKDSQQMENLISEAYAFLLP
;
A
#
# COMPACT_ATOMS: atom_id res chain seq x y z
N MET A 1 -29.96 -22.98 28.91
CA MET A 1 -30.37 -21.84 28.06
C MET A 1 -29.18 -21.55 27.18
N GLU A 2 -29.16 -22.12 25.98
CA GLU A 2 -28.12 -21.83 24.98
C GLU A 2 -28.47 -20.50 24.32
N GLU A 3 -27.72 -19.47 24.70
CA GLU A 3 -27.82 -18.15 24.13
C GLU A 3 -27.17 -18.21 22.74
N GLN A 4 -28.00 -18.46 21.71
CA GLN A 4 -27.56 -18.36 20.32
C GLN A 4 -27.07 -16.93 20.07
N SER A 5 -25.75 -16.79 19.95
CA SER A 5 -25.06 -15.60 19.43
C SER A 5 -25.76 -15.09 18.17
N LYS A 6 -26.60 -14.05 18.29
CA LYS A 6 -27.31 -13.43 17.16
C LYS A 6 -26.36 -12.51 16.39
N VAL A 7 -25.49 -13.07 15.56
CA VAL A 7 -25.03 -12.32 14.37
C VAL A 7 -26.28 -12.09 13.50
N SER A 8 -26.62 -10.83 13.20
CA SER A 8 -27.87 -10.47 12.51
C SER A 8 -28.03 -11.21 11.15
N SER A 9 -26.94 -11.42 10.41
CA SER A 9 -26.75 -12.60 9.56
C SER A 9 -25.30 -12.74 9.10
N LYS A 10 -24.85 -13.97 8.82
CA LYS A 10 -23.58 -14.24 8.11
C LYS A 10 -23.90 -14.99 6.82
N GLU A 11 -23.55 -14.38 5.70
CA GLU A 11 -23.80 -14.92 4.37
C GLU A 11 -22.48 -15.06 3.61
N ASN A 12 -22.51 -15.86 2.54
CA ASN A 12 -21.39 -15.98 1.63
C ASN A 12 -21.71 -15.22 0.33
N ILE A 13 -20.99 -14.12 0.04
CA ILE A 13 -21.18 -13.33 -1.19
C ILE A 13 -20.92 -14.14 -2.46
N PHE A 14 -20.15 -15.23 -2.37
CA PHE A 14 -19.83 -16.04 -3.55
C PHE A 14 -21.02 -16.87 -4.06
N SER A 15 -22.15 -16.90 -3.33
CA SER A 15 -23.41 -17.40 -3.87
C SER A 15 -24.00 -16.47 -4.93
N TYR A 16 -23.62 -15.18 -4.92
CA TYR A 16 -24.10 -14.15 -5.83
C TYR A 16 -23.02 -13.75 -6.86
N PHE A 17 -21.74 -13.90 -6.51
CA PHE A 17 -20.62 -13.46 -7.32
C PHE A 17 -19.54 -14.55 -7.46
N PRO A 18 -18.93 -14.71 -8.64
CA PRO A 18 -17.70 -15.51 -8.74
C PRO A 18 -16.60 -14.90 -7.87
N ARG A 19 -15.54 -15.66 -7.56
CA ARG A 19 -14.37 -15.04 -6.92
C ARG A 19 -13.68 -14.10 -7.89
N PHE A 20 -12.99 -13.07 -7.38
CA PHE A 20 -12.22 -12.16 -8.25
C PHE A 20 -11.25 -12.93 -9.15
N GLU A 21 -10.55 -13.93 -8.61
CA GLU A 21 -9.60 -14.76 -9.36
C GLU A 21 -10.24 -15.61 -10.48
N GLU A 22 -11.56 -15.82 -10.41
CA GLU A 22 -12.32 -16.59 -11.38
C GLU A 22 -12.87 -15.71 -12.51
N THR A 23 -12.95 -14.39 -12.32
CA THR A 23 -13.39 -13.45 -13.36
C THR A 23 -12.30 -13.21 -14.41
N ASP A 24 -12.71 -12.81 -15.61
CA ASP A 24 -11.77 -12.47 -16.67
C ASP A 24 -10.90 -11.27 -16.30
N GLU A 25 -11.48 -10.29 -15.61
CA GLU A 25 -10.74 -9.13 -15.10
C GLU A 25 -9.70 -9.54 -14.06
N GLY A 26 -10.05 -10.36 -13.08
CA GLY A 26 -9.11 -10.78 -12.05
C GLY A 26 -8.02 -11.68 -12.59
N LYS A 27 -8.33 -12.61 -13.51
CA LYS A 27 -7.32 -13.38 -14.24
C LYS A 27 -6.35 -12.49 -15.00
N HIS A 28 -6.86 -11.46 -15.68
CA HIS A 28 -6.04 -10.50 -16.39
C HIS A 28 -5.13 -9.72 -15.43
N ALA A 29 -5.69 -9.14 -14.36
CA ALA A 29 -4.95 -8.35 -13.38
C ALA A 29 -3.85 -9.17 -12.67
N ILE A 30 -4.15 -10.42 -12.29
CA ILE A 30 -3.17 -11.34 -11.69
C ILE A 30 -2.04 -11.64 -12.68
N LYS A 31 -2.39 -11.99 -13.92
CA LYS A 31 -1.41 -12.34 -14.96
C LYS A 31 -0.52 -11.14 -15.31
N GLU A 32 -1.11 -9.96 -15.46
CA GLU A 32 -0.38 -8.71 -15.71
C GLU A 32 0.61 -8.45 -14.57
N ASN A 33 0.12 -8.45 -13.32
CA ASN A 33 0.95 -8.20 -12.15
C ASN A 33 2.12 -9.19 -12.06
N GLN A 34 1.85 -10.50 -12.15
CA GLN A 34 2.89 -11.53 -12.14
C GLN A 34 3.91 -11.37 -13.28
N SER A 35 3.45 -11.00 -14.48
CA SER A 35 4.34 -10.79 -15.62
C SER A 35 5.28 -9.59 -15.41
N GLU A 36 4.78 -8.50 -14.83
CA GLU A 36 5.55 -7.30 -14.54
C GLU A 36 6.57 -7.54 -13.41
N PHE A 37 6.20 -8.31 -12.38
CA PHE A 37 7.14 -8.77 -11.35
C PHE A 37 8.25 -9.66 -11.92
N ARG A 38 7.93 -10.60 -12.81
CA ARG A 38 8.94 -11.43 -13.49
C ARG A 38 9.90 -10.59 -14.32
N LYS A 39 9.39 -9.67 -15.13
CA LYS A 39 10.21 -8.75 -15.92
C LYS A 39 11.09 -7.85 -15.04
N SER A 40 10.53 -7.33 -13.94
CA SER A 40 11.27 -6.52 -12.97
C SER A 40 12.42 -7.31 -12.33
N LYS A 41 12.16 -8.54 -11.89
CA LYS A 41 13.19 -9.40 -11.29
C LYS A 41 14.34 -9.65 -12.26
N THR A 42 14.05 -10.01 -13.51
CA THR A 42 15.07 -10.20 -14.54
C THR A 42 15.84 -8.90 -14.83
N GLY A 43 15.13 -7.76 -14.91
CA GLY A 43 15.73 -6.44 -15.11
C GLY A 43 16.65 -6.01 -13.96
N ARG A 44 16.31 -6.35 -12.71
CA ARG A 44 17.16 -6.09 -11.54
C ARG A 44 18.44 -6.91 -11.59
N VAL A 45 18.36 -8.18 -11.93
CA VAL A 45 19.53 -9.05 -12.07
C VAL A 45 20.48 -8.48 -13.13
N LEU A 46 19.96 -8.11 -14.31
CA LEU A 46 20.74 -7.45 -15.36
C LEU A 46 21.37 -6.13 -14.89
N SER A 47 20.60 -5.32 -14.15
CA SER A 47 21.09 -4.04 -13.60
C SER A 47 22.23 -4.25 -12.59
N ILE A 48 22.13 -5.28 -11.74
CA ILE A 48 23.19 -5.64 -10.78
C ILE A 48 24.44 -6.13 -11.52
N ILE A 49 24.29 -6.96 -12.55
CA ILE A 49 25.42 -7.42 -13.38
C ILE A 49 26.15 -6.22 -14.01
N LEU A 50 25.40 -5.25 -14.56
CA LEU A 50 25.98 -4.03 -15.11
C LEU A 50 26.74 -3.22 -14.07
N ILE A 51 26.21 -3.11 -12.84
CA ILE A 51 26.89 -2.43 -11.72
C ILE A 51 28.20 -3.17 -11.37
N VAL A 52 28.19 -4.50 -11.28
CA VAL A 52 29.39 -5.29 -10.96
C VAL A 52 30.45 -5.15 -12.06
N ILE A 53 30.06 -5.26 -13.33
CA ILE A 53 30.97 -5.07 -14.47
C ILE A 53 31.54 -3.64 -14.45
N SER A 54 30.71 -2.64 -14.16
CA SER A 54 31.16 -1.25 -14.10
C SER A 54 32.23 -1.01 -13.04
N LEU A 55 32.13 -1.69 -11.88
CA LEU A 55 33.14 -1.61 -10.81
C LEU A 55 34.49 -2.19 -11.25
N LEU A 56 34.49 -3.24 -12.07
CA LEU A 56 35.72 -3.79 -12.65
C LEU A 56 36.39 -2.78 -13.60
N PHE A 57 35.61 -2.12 -14.47
CA PHE A 57 36.13 -1.07 -15.36
C PHE A 57 36.66 0.16 -14.58
N LEU A 58 36.00 0.53 -13.47
CA LEU A 58 36.39 1.67 -12.63
C LEU A 58 37.68 1.40 -11.84
N LEU A 59 37.92 0.14 -11.39
CA LEU A 59 39.06 -0.21 -10.54
C LEU A 59 40.29 -0.69 -11.31
N LEU A 60 40.11 -1.38 -12.44
CA LEU A 60 41.19 -2.14 -13.09
C LEU A 60 41.58 -1.61 -14.47
N SER A 61 40.85 -0.64 -15.04
CA SER A 61 41.03 -0.27 -16.44
C SER A 61 41.29 1.22 -16.67
N ARG A 62 42.03 1.53 -17.75
CA ARG A 62 42.17 2.91 -18.28
C ARG A 62 40.86 3.45 -18.88
N GLN A 63 39.83 2.60 -19.02
CA GLN A 63 38.52 2.92 -19.61
C GLN A 63 37.49 3.36 -18.56
N PHE A 64 37.91 4.26 -17.67
CA PHE A 64 37.09 4.78 -16.56
C PHE A 64 35.74 5.35 -17.01
N ILE A 65 35.71 6.07 -18.15
CA ILE A 65 34.50 6.70 -18.69
C ILE A 65 33.41 5.66 -18.98
N TRP A 66 33.76 4.51 -19.56
CA TRP A 66 32.81 3.43 -19.81
C TRP A 66 32.28 2.80 -18.52
N GLY A 67 33.13 2.69 -17.49
CA GLY A 67 32.72 2.29 -16.15
C GLY A 67 31.65 3.22 -15.57
N VAL A 68 31.84 4.54 -15.65
CA VAL A 68 30.84 5.51 -15.14
C VAL A 68 29.51 5.40 -15.89
N ILE A 69 29.54 5.26 -17.22
CA ILE A 69 28.32 5.12 -18.04
C ILE A 69 27.55 3.84 -17.67
N LEU A 70 28.25 2.70 -17.59
CA LEU A 70 27.62 1.42 -17.23
C LEU A 70 27.04 1.45 -15.81
N PHE A 71 27.73 2.09 -14.87
CA PHE A 71 27.25 2.26 -13.50
C PHE A 71 25.95 3.08 -13.47
N ALA A 72 25.91 4.21 -14.16
CA ALA A 72 24.70 5.04 -14.26
C ALA A 72 23.53 4.28 -14.89
N CYS A 73 23.75 3.55 -15.97
CA CYS A 73 22.74 2.69 -16.61
C CYS A 73 22.23 1.60 -15.65
N GLY A 74 23.13 0.95 -14.90
CA GLY A 74 22.76 -0.07 -13.92
C GLY A 74 21.91 0.49 -12.78
N VAL A 75 22.30 1.64 -12.20
CA VAL A 75 21.53 2.28 -11.11
C VAL A 75 20.16 2.77 -11.59
N LEU A 76 20.10 3.44 -12.74
CA LEU A 76 18.82 3.89 -13.33
C LEU A 76 17.92 2.71 -13.69
N GLY A 77 18.48 1.64 -14.26
CA GLY A 77 17.77 0.40 -14.53
C GLY A 77 17.18 -0.23 -13.28
N PHE A 78 17.96 -0.31 -12.19
CA PHE A 78 17.50 -0.86 -10.92
C PHE A 78 16.33 -0.07 -10.31
N LEU A 79 16.45 1.27 -10.29
CA LEU A 79 15.39 2.17 -9.81
C LEU A 79 14.12 2.06 -10.67
N SER A 80 14.28 1.99 -12.00
CA SER A 80 13.16 1.83 -12.94
C SER A 80 12.37 0.54 -12.65
N GLN A 81 13.05 -0.57 -12.38
CA GLN A 81 12.38 -1.83 -12.02
C GLN A 81 11.60 -1.74 -10.70
N LYS A 82 12.11 -1.02 -9.70
CA LYS A 82 11.36 -0.75 -8.46
C LYS A 82 10.07 0.03 -8.71
N ASN A 83 10.13 1.07 -9.53
CA ASN A 83 8.95 1.86 -9.90
C ASN A 83 7.93 1.01 -10.68
N ARG A 84 8.42 0.10 -11.53
CA ARG A 84 7.58 -0.82 -12.31
C ARG A 84 6.77 -1.77 -11.41
N GLU A 85 7.40 -2.40 -10.41
CA GLU A 85 6.69 -3.24 -9.43
C GLU A 85 5.65 -2.46 -8.65
N GLN A 86 6.00 -1.25 -8.20
CA GLN A 86 5.06 -0.40 -7.47
C GLN A 86 3.84 -0.05 -8.33
N LYS A 87 4.05 0.29 -9.61
CA LYS A 87 2.96 0.58 -10.56
C LYS A 87 2.08 -0.65 -10.81
N ALA A 88 2.68 -1.83 -10.98
CA ALA A 88 1.95 -3.07 -11.18
C ALA A 88 1.06 -3.41 -9.97
N ASN A 89 1.60 -3.26 -8.74
CA ASN A 89 0.82 -3.41 -7.52
C ASN A 89 -0.33 -2.41 -7.43
N ILE A 90 -0.09 -1.12 -7.73
CA ILE A 90 -1.14 -0.10 -7.72
C ILE A 90 -2.27 -0.46 -8.68
N ASN A 91 -1.92 -0.90 -9.90
CA ASN A 91 -2.92 -1.31 -10.89
C ASN A 91 -3.71 -2.53 -10.43
N TYR A 92 -3.04 -3.54 -9.88
CA TYR A 92 -3.70 -4.73 -9.33
C TYR A 92 -4.71 -4.36 -8.24
N TYR A 93 -4.29 -3.61 -7.22
CA TYR A 93 -5.19 -3.20 -6.13
C TYR A 93 -6.30 -2.26 -6.59
N LYS A 94 -6.09 -1.49 -7.67
CA LYS A 94 -7.13 -0.70 -8.29
C LYS A 94 -8.22 -1.57 -8.92
N SER A 95 -7.85 -2.62 -9.66
CA SER A 95 -8.82 -3.60 -10.19
C SER A 95 -9.57 -4.33 -9.08
N VAL A 96 -8.86 -4.77 -8.03
CA VAL A 96 -9.48 -5.40 -6.86
C VAL A 96 -10.49 -4.44 -6.20
N THR A 97 -10.11 -3.18 -5.98
CA THR A 97 -11.01 -2.17 -5.36
C THR A 97 -12.22 -1.88 -6.25
N SER A 98 -12.03 -1.81 -7.58
CA SER A 98 -13.13 -1.62 -8.53
C SER A 98 -14.14 -2.76 -8.45
N TYR A 99 -13.64 -4.00 -8.47
CA TYR A 99 -14.48 -5.20 -8.36
C TYR A 99 -15.24 -5.26 -7.03
N THR A 100 -14.57 -4.92 -5.92
CA THR A 100 -15.22 -4.81 -4.60
C THR A 100 -16.31 -3.73 -4.60
N MET A 101 -16.10 -2.62 -5.29
CA MET A 101 -17.12 -1.57 -5.42
C MET A 101 -18.31 -2.03 -6.28
N ASP A 102 -18.08 -2.82 -7.33
CA ASP A 102 -19.16 -3.38 -8.15
C ASP A 102 -20.07 -4.31 -7.32
N ILE A 103 -19.47 -5.13 -6.45
CA ILE A 103 -20.21 -5.94 -5.48
C ILE A 103 -21.00 -5.05 -4.52
N ALA A 104 -20.37 -3.99 -3.97
CA ALA A 104 -21.05 -3.06 -3.07
C ALA A 104 -22.27 -2.41 -3.73
N ASN A 105 -22.11 -1.90 -4.96
CA ASN A 105 -23.18 -1.25 -5.73
C ASN A 105 -24.33 -2.21 -5.99
N PHE A 106 -24.05 -3.45 -6.40
CA PHE A 106 -25.09 -4.45 -6.60
C PHE A 106 -25.83 -4.78 -5.30
N LEU A 107 -25.11 -4.96 -4.18
CA LEU A 107 -25.72 -5.22 -2.89
C LEU A 107 -26.61 -4.05 -2.44
N ILE A 108 -26.19 -2.81 -2.69
CA ILE A 108 -27.00 -1.60 -2.45
C ILE A 108 -28.26 -1.61 -3.31
N GLU A 109 -28.15 -1.88 -4.61
CA GLU A 109 -29.30 -1.86 -5.53
C GLU A 109 -30.30 -2.99 -5.27
N LYS A 110 -29.83 -4.16 -4.84
CA LYS A 110 -30.67 -5.38 -4.75
C LYS A 110 -31.12 -5.72 -3.35
N LYS A 111 -30.34 -5.41 -2.32
CA LYS A 111 -30.59 -5.85 -0.94
C LYS A 111 -30.66 -4.69 0.06
N PHE A 112 -29.84 -3.67 -0.15
CA PHE A 112 -29.60 -2.58 0.81
C PHE A 112 -29.99 -1.22 0.21
N VAL A 113 -31.19 -1.14 -0.37
CA VAL A 113 -31.65 0.04 -1.12
C VAL A 113 -31.59 1.29 -0.25
N GLY A 114 -31.00 2.37 -0.79
CA GLY A 114 -30.83 3.63 -0.07
C GLY A 114 -29.61 3.70 0.86
N SER A 115 -28.78 2.64 0.88
CA SER A 115 -27.52 2.62 1.65
C SER A 115 -26.36 3.21 0.86
N LYS A 116 -25.29 3.56 1.57
CA LYS A 116 -24.03 4.04 0.98
C LYS A 116 -22.97 2.94 1.04
N GLY A 117 -22.07 2.94 0.06
CA GLY A 117 -21.01 1.94 -0.07
C GLY A 117 -19.63 2.58 -0.11
N ILE A 118 -18.67 1.97 0.59
CA ILE A 118 -17.25 2.29 0.53
C ILE A 118 -16.51 0.98 0.22
N ALA A 119 -15.57 1.00 -0.72
CA ALA A 119 -14.69 -0.11 -1.01
C ALA A 119 -13.23 0.26 -0.72
N SER A 120 -12.49 -0.67 -0.13
CA SER A 120 -11.06 -0.56 0.08
C SER A 120 -10.43 -1.91 -0.19
N HIS A 121 -9.70 -2.00 -1.32
CA HIS A 121 -9.06 -3.23 -1.75
C HIS A 121 -10.04 -4.40 -1.77
N ASP A 122 -9.87 -5.36 -0.86
CA ASP A 122 -10.57 -6.63 -0.79
C ASP A 122 -11.76 -6.64 0.17
N PHE A 123 -12.13 -5.51 0.74
CA PHE A 123 -13.31 -5.40 1.58
C PHE A 123 -14.17 -4.20 1.23
N GLY A 124 -15.48 -4.38 1.41
CA GLY A 124 -16.47 -3.34 1.23
C GLY A 124 -17.29 -3.15 2.49
N PHE A 125 -17.77 -1.93 2.64
CA PHE A 125 -18.59 -1.49 3.75
C PHE A 125 -19.83 -0.80 3.23
N ILE A 126 -20.99 -1.25 3.67
CA ILE A 126 -22.29 -0.71 3.31
C ILE A 126 -22.96 -0.23 4.59
N TYR A 127 -23.52 0.97 4.59
CA TYR A 127 -24.14 1.52 5.79
C TYR A 127 -25.33 2.42 5.46
N ASN A 128 -26.26 2.52 6.41
CA ASN A 128 -27.33 3.49 6.43
C ASN A 128 -27.66 3.87 7.89
N ASN A 129 -28.83 4.46 8.14
CA ASN A 129 -29.25 4.85 9.49
C ASN A 129 -29.66 3.66 10.39
N ASP A 130 -29.88 2.48 9.82
CA ASP A 130 -30.53 1.36 10.49
C ASP A 130 -29.59 0.15 10.67
N PHE A 131 -28.55 0.03 9.84
CA PHE A 131 -27.61 -1.09 9.89
C PHE A 131 -26.24 -0.70 9.28
N CYS A 132 -25.26 -1.55 9.53
CA CYS A 132 -24.04 -1.64 8.73
C CYS A 132 -23.78 -3.07 8.27
N ALA A 133 -23.13 -3.21 7.12
CA ALA A 133 -22.74 -4.48 6.56
C ALA A 133 -21.29 -4.40 6.08
N TYR A 134 -20.51 -5.40 6.48
CA TYR A 134 -19.14 -5.59 6.07
C TYR A 134 -19.06 -6.82 5.17
N PHE A 135 -18.32 -6.74 4.08
CA PHE A 135 -17.99 -7.92 3.29
C PHE A 135 -16.53 -7.98 2.86
N SER A 136 -16.01 -9.19 2.71
CA SER A 136 -14.66 -9.42 2.18
C SER A 136 -14.70 -10.36 0.98
N ILE A 137 -14.05 -9.96 -0.10
CA ILE A 137 -13.93 -10.74 -1.34
C ILE A 137 -12.80 -11.78 -1.27
N LEU A 138 -12.04 -11.85 -0.18
CA LEU A 138 -11.07 -12.94 0.06
C LEU A 138 -11.75 -14.18 0.62
N ASN A 139 -12.54 -14.00 1.68
CA ASN A 139 -13.17 -15.09 2.40
C ASN A 139 -14.65 -15.28 2.02
N GLY A 140 -15.22 -14.33 1.29
CA GLY A 140 -16.61 -14.34 0.86
C GLY A 140 -17.61 -13.97 1.95
N ASN A 141 -17.17 -13.60 3.15
CA ASN A 141 -18.08 -13.31 4.24
C ASN A 141 -18.80 -11.99 3.99
N LEU A 142 -20.12 -11.99 4.13
CA LEU A 142 -20.96 -10.81 4.35
C LEU A 142 -21.52 -10.89 5.76
N ILE A 143 -21.22 -9.90 6.58
CA ILE A 143 -21.66 -9.80 7.97
C ILE A 143 -22.49 -8.54 8.10
N ILE A 144 -23.70 -8.68 8.64
CA ILE A 144 -24.64 -7.57 8.82
C ILE A 144 -24.83 -7.34 10.32
N TYR A 145 -24.81 -6.08 10.73
CA TYR A 145 -25.11 -5.63 12.08
C TYR A 145 -26.24 -4.61 12.04
N SER A 146 -27.31 -4.87 12.78
CA SER A 146 -28.35 -3.87 12.99
C SER A 146 -27.82 -2.77 13.90
N LYS A 147 -28.32 -1.54 13.78
CA LYS A 147 -27.87 -0.43 14.63
C LYS A 147 -28.09 -0.68 16.12
N GLU A 148 -29.17 -1.37 16.47
CA GLU A 148 -29.48 -1.80 17.85
C GLU A 148 -28.40 -2.72 18.45
N ASP A 149 -27.66 -3.43 17.60
CA ASP A 149 -26.58 -4.32 18.01
C ASP A 149 -25.23 -3.60 18.13
N ILE A 150 -25.14 -2.34 17.68
CA ILE A 150 -23.93 -1.53 17.76
C ILE A 150 -23.85 -0.88 19.14
N LYS A 151 -22.79 -1.22 19.88
CA LYS A 151 -22.51 -0.67 21.21
C LYS A 151 -21.76 0.65 21.13
N GLU A 152 -20.74 0.68 20.28
CA GLU A 152 -19.81 1.78 20.18
C GLU A 152 -19.21 1.80 18.77
N VAL A 153 -18.97 3.01 18.27
CA VAL A 153 -18.22 3.24 17.05
C VAL A 153 -17.07 4.16 17.39
N GLN A 154 -15.85 3.78 17.02
CA GLN A 154 -14.66 4.61 17.20
C GLN A 154 -14.11 5.02 15.83
N LYS A 155 -13.72 6.29 15.74
CA LYS A 155 -13.03 6.85 14.58
C LYS A 155 -11.67 7.36 15.02
N GLU A 156 -10.60 6.79 14.48
CA GLU A 156 -9.24 7.16 14.83
C GLU A 156 -8.38 7.42 13.60
N ARG A 157 -7.45 8.38 13.71
CA ARG A 157 -6.36 8.56 12.75
C ARG A 157 -5.08 8.02 13.40
N VAL A 158 -4.60 6.90 12.90
CA VAL A 158 -3.51 6.14 13.52
C VAL A 158 -2.20 6.41 12.78
N LEU A 159 -1.14 6.71 13.53
CA LEU A 159 0.22 6.81 12.97
C LEU A 159 0.76 5.40 12.71
N ILE A 160 1.02 5.07 11.45
CA ILE A 160 1.53 3.74 11.06
C ILE A 160 3.04 3.71 10.86
N GLY A 161 3.69 4.87 10.82
CA GLY A 161 5.14 4.98 10.78
C GLY A 161 5.63 6.28 10.17
N THR A 162 6.94 6.38 9.97
CA THR A 162 7.58 7.58 9.46
C THR A 162 8.56 7.23 8.35
N THR A 163 8.40 7.84 7.18
CA THR A 163 9.34 7.72 6.06
C THR A 163 10.36 8.85 6.15
N THR A 164 11.63 8.51 6.37
CA THR A 164 12.72 9.50 6.39
C THR A 164 13.46 9.47 5.06
N THR A 165 13.51 10.60 4.36
CA THR A 165 14.39 10.80 3.22
C THR A 165 15.58 11.65 3.64
N SER A 166 16.77 11.06 3.61
CA SER A 166 18.02 11.76 3.90
C SER A 166 18.77 12.08 2.62
N VAL A 167 19.00 13.35 2.35
CA VAL A 167 19.92 13.80 1.29
C VAL A 167 21.23 14.18 1.95
N SER A 168 22.26 13.37 1.73
CA SER A 168 23.63 13.67 2.15
C SER A 168 24.36 14.33 0.99
N SER A 169 24.70 15.62 1.14
CA SER A 169 25.55 16.33 0.20
C SER A 169 26.95 16.49 0.80
N GLY A 170 27.95 15.95 0.11
CA GLY A 170 29.36 16.14 0.46
C GLY A 170 29.97 17.22 -0.42
N LYS A 171 30.46 18.31 0.18
CA LYS A 171 31.34 19.25 -0.55
C LYS A 171 32.78 18.76 -0.42
N THR A 172 33.33 18.23 -1.51
CA THR A 172 34.78 18.04 -1.64
C THR A 172 35.44 19.39 -1.87
N ARG A 173 36.09 19.94 -0.83
CA ARG A 173 36.98 21.09 -1.03
C ARG A 173 38.27 20.55 -1.67
N ASN A 174 38.43 20.76 -2.97
CA ASN A 174 39.73 20.55 -3.63
C ASN A 174 40.67 21.66 -3.16
N THR A 175 41.48 21.39 -2.15
CA THR A 175 42.65 22.21 -1.87
C THR A 175 43.68 21.87 -2.94
N VAL A 176 43.80 22.72 -3.96
CA VAL A 176 44.90 22.66 -4.92
C VAL A 176 46.17 23.02 -4.16
N GLY A 177 47.04 22.04 -3.93
CA GLY A 177 48.40 22.23 -3.47
C GLY A 177 49.33 21.49 -4.41
N THR A 178 49.88 22.18 -5.41
CA THR A 178 51.03 21.71 -6.19
C THR A 178 52.30 21.97 -5.38
N THR A 179 53.00 20.93 -4.93
CA THR A 179 54.42 20.64 -5.26
C THR A 179 54.93 19.34 -4.64
N ILE A 180 55.91 18.78 -5.35
CA ILE A 180 56.62 17.51 -5.17
C ILE A 180 57.43 17.51 -3.86
N GLY A 181 57.29 16.46 -3.04
CA GLY A 181 58.13 16.23 -1.85
C GLY A 181 57.52 15.21 -0.87
N LEU A 182 58.35 14.28 -0.39
CA LEU A 182 58.04 13.15 0.49
C LEU A 182 57.11 13.47 1.69
N ASN A 183 55.96 12.77 1.76
CA ASN A 183 55.04 12.49 2.88
C ASN A 183 54.61 13.62 3.84
N PRO A 184 53.31 13.78 4.12
CA PRO A 184 52.50 12.71 4.73
C PRO A 184 51.13 12.46 4.05
N MET A 185 50.56 11.27 4.28
CA MET A 185 49.17 10.96 3.93
C MET A 185 48.23 11.99 4.56
N GLY A 186 47.75 12.95 3.77
CA GLY A 186 46.77 13.93 4.21
C GLY A 186 45.42 13.26 4.49
N THR A 187 44.96 13.30 5.74
CA THR A 187 43.58 12.95 6.10
C THR A 187 42.61 13.89 5.40
N ARG A 188 41.91 13.39 4.39
CA ARG A 188 40.84 14.11 3.68
C ARG A 188 39.61 14.22 4.59
N LYS A 189 39.38 15.39 5.19
CA LYS A 189 38.11 15.67 5.89
C LYS A 189 37.02 15.91 4.85
N ILE A 190 36.11 14.95 4.70
CA ILE A 190 34.87 15.11 3.94
C ILE A 190 33.80 15.58 4.92
N ASN A 191 33.35 16.82 4.77
CA ASN A 191 32.20 17.30 5.53
C ASN A 191 30.93 16.88 4.77
N PHE A 192 30.17 15.97 5.38
CA PHE A 192 28.83 15.60 4.92
C PHE A 192 27.81 16.49 5.62
N THR A 193 26.98 17.19 4.86
CA THR A 193 25.75 17.79 5.39
C THR A 193 24.61 16.84 5.04
N THR A 194 24.00 16.23 6.07
CA THR A 194 22.83 15.37 5.93
C THR A 194 21.59 16.16 6.30
N ASN A 195 20.72 16.43 5.31
CA ASN A 195 19.38 16.95 5.56
C ASN A 195 18.41 15.77 5.53
N ALA A 196 17.74 15.51 6.65
CA ALA A 196 16.75 14.45 6.77
C ALA A 196 15.35 15.05 6.88
N ASN A 197 14.48 14.73 5.93
CA ASN A 197 13.06 15.07 5.98
C ASN A 197 12.27 13.81 6.35
N SER A 198 11.55 13.89 7.47
CA SER A 198 10.70 12.81 7.96
C SER A 198 9.24 13.14 7.66
N VAL A 199 8.53 12.22 6.99
CA VAL A 199 7.09 12.30 6.74
C VAL A 199 6.41 11.22 7.53
N SER A 200 5.51 11.60 8.43
CA SER A 200 4.64 10.65 9.16
C SER A 200 3.54 10.15 8.24
N ASN A 201 3.36 8.84 8.18
CA ASN A 201 2.30 8.17 7.44
C ASN A 201 1.19 7.79 8.42
N TYR A 202 -0.04 8.12 8.08
CA TYR A 202 -1.21 7.80 8.88
C TYR A 202 -2.16 6.90 8.10
N GLU A 203 -3.08 6.28 8.82
CA GLU A 203 -4.26 5.58 8.29
C GLU A 203 -5.48 5.97 9.12
N TRP A 204 -6.66 5.90 8.51
CA TRP A 204 -7.93 6.11 9.22
C TRP A 204 -8.55 4.77 9.57
N HIS A 205 -8.99 4.65 10.82
CA HIS A 205 -9.63 3.48 11.37
C HIS A 205 -11.08 3.82 11.70
N LEU A 206 -12.00 2.97 11.27
CA LEU A 206 -13.39 2.96 11.72
C LEU A 206 -13.65 1.61 12.37
N ASP A 207 -13.81 1.63 13.68
CA ASP A 207 -14.01 0.43 14.50
C ASP A 207 -15.44 0.38 15.01
N ILE A 208 -16.12 -0.73 14.77
CA ILE A 208 -17.49 -0.97 15.20
C ILE A 208 -17.49 -2.10 16.22
N PHE A 209 -17.97 -1.80 17.41
CA PHE A 209 -18.10 -2.73 18.52
C PHE A 209 -19.57 -3.05 18.73
N SER A 210 -19.90 -4.34 18.86
CA SER A 210 -21.27 -4.80 19.05
C SER A 210 -21.57 -5.25 20.48
N ASN A 211 -22.85 -5.44 20.79
CA ASN A 211 -23.38 -5.82 22.09
C ASN A 211 -23.18 -7.31 22.46
N PHE A 212 -22.66 -8.15 21.57
CA PHE A 212 -22.52 -9.59 21.81
C PHE A 212 -21.27 -9.93 22.64
N MET A 213 -21.39 -10.96 23.48
CA MET A 213 -20.52 -11.27 24.63
C MET A 213 -19.02 -11.53 24.32
N ASP A 214 -18.59 -11.63 23.04
CA ASP A 214 -17.20 -11.86 22.63
C ASP A 214 -16.60 -10.79 21.68
N TYR A 215 -17.24 -9.61 21.53
CA TYR A 215 -16.74 -8.45 20.75
C TYR A 215 -16.21 -8.77 19.33
N PRO A 216 -17.05 -9.12 18.35
CA PRO A 216 -16.64 -9.01 16.96
C PRO A 216 -16.42 -7.53 16.64
N ARG A 217 -15.15 -7.13 16.53
CA ARG A 217 -14.71 -5.83 16.03
C ARG A 217 -14.70 -5.89 14.51
N VAL A 218 -15.54 -5.08 13.86
CA VAL A 218 -15.29 -4.73 12.46
C VAL A 218 -14.31 -3.56 12.48
N SER A 219 -13.07 -3.80 12.04
CA SER A 219 -12.06 -2.76 11.89
C SER A 219 -11.88 -2.50 10.41
N MET A 220 -12.12 -1.27 10.00
CA MET A 220 -11.85 -0.84 8.63
C MET A 220 -10.69 0.13 8.63
N VAL A 221 -9.65 -0.23 7.90
CA VAL A 221 -8.42 0.56 7.78
C VAL A 221 -8.34 1.14 6.38
N PHE A 222 -8.26 2.46 6.30
CA PHE A 222 -8.22 3.18 5.06
C PHE A 222 -7.02 4.11 4.98
N LYS A 223 -6.55 4.36 3.75
CA LYS A 223 -5.45 5.27 3.49
C LYS A 223 -5.78 6.70 3.93
N ASP A 224 -4.80 7.37 4.56
CA ASP A 224 -4.92 8.77 4.94
C ASP A 224 -5.11 9.70 3.73
N SER A 225 -6.30 10.30 3.65
CA SER A 225 -6.67 11.32 2.66
C SER A 225 -7.91 12.08 3.12
N GLN A 226 -8.07 13.34 2.67
CA GLN A 226 -9.24 14.16 3.01
C GLN A 226 -10.56 13.53 2.56
N GLN A 227 -10.56 12.89 1.39
CA GLN A 227 -11.74 12.19 0.88
C GLN A 227 -12.15 11.07 1.83
N MET A 228 -11.18 10.32 2.33
CA MET A 228 -11.43 9.20 3.23
C MET A 228 -11.85 9.65 4.63
N GLU A 229 -11.24 10.73 5.14
CA GLU A 229 -11.69 11.37 6.38
C GLU A 229 -13.17 11.78 6.30
N ASN A 230 -13.59 12.37 5.18
CA ASN A 230 -14.97 12.79 4.97
C ASN A 230 -15.92 11.57 4.94
N LEU A 231 -15.57 10.52 4.19
CA LEU A 231 -16.37 9.29 4.09
C LEU A 231 -16.48 8.56 5.44
N ILE A 232 -15.39 8.49 6.20
CA ILE A 232 -15.37 7.86 7.52
C ILE A 232 -16.13 8.70 8.54
N SER A 233 -15.99 10.02 8.49
CA SER A 233 -16.73 10.92 9.37
C SER A 233 -18.23 10.86 9.10
N GLU A 234 -18.62 10.70 7.84
CA GLU A 234 -20.00 10.43 7.45
C GLU A 234 -20.47 9.08 7.99
N ALA A 235 -19.77 7.99 7.70
CA ALA A 235 -20.12 6.66 8.21
C ALA A 235 -20.23 6.62 9.74
N TYR A 236 -19.27 7.24 10.44
CA TYR A 236 -19.30 7.42 11.89
C TYR A 236 -20.59 8.12 12.35
N ALA A 237 -20.97 9.23 11.70
CA ALA A 237 -22.18 9.97 12.08
C ALA A 237 -23.48 9.18 11.88
N PHE A 238 -23.58 8.35 10.85
CA PHE A 238 -24.74 7.47 10.61
C PHE A 238 -24.85 6.37 11.67
N LEU A 239 -23.71 5.82 12.09
CA LEU A 239 -23.61 4.62 12.92
C LEU A 239 -23.47 4.90 14.42
N LEU A 240 -23.33 6.17 14.81
CA LEU A 240 -23.42 6.57 16.22
C LEU A 240 -24.72 6.00 16.83
N PRO A 241 -24.62 5.23 17.93
CA PRO A 241 -25.78 4.66 18.63
C PRO A 241 -26.82 5.72 19.00
#